data_AF-F8B5X2-F1
#
_entry.id   AF-F8B5X2-F1
#
_cell.length_a   1.000
_cell.length_b   1.000
_cell.length_c   1.000
_cell.angle_alpha   90.00
_cell.angle_beta   90.00
_cell.angle_gamma   90.00
#
_symmetry.space_group_name_H-M   'P 1'
#
loop_
_entity.id
_entity.type
_entity.pdbx_description
1 polymer ?
#
loop_
_entity_poly.entity_id
_entity_poly.type
_entity_poly.pdbx_seq_one_letter_code
_entity_poly.pdbx_strand_id
1 'polypeptide(L)'
;MLDVDAQRLNPADGPAYRAGGGQPTDPRRPLVIAGAFAAAIGLGAAIGLATAPTKTPAPRPAPTVAPPAEAQPPLEPSAWEGSRQPGAAHQMRVRLVDRRAFSASLAYALREGGIAGVATDDVVIPQGKLFYGAVEGVDSPADEYWAVGLAQVAGVTPAPPNPQVWKRTGNGPWQRIAQGPGACDGLPTGLFTVWQGRPPLCSGG
;
A
#
# COMPACT_ATOMS: atom_id res chain seq x y z
N MET A 1 43.52 -20.06 -23.39
CA MET A 1 43.35 -18.98 -24.38
C MET A 1 44.36 -19.19 -25.48
N LEU A 2 43.95 -19.90 -26.55
CA LEU A 2 44.17 -19.54 -27.95
C LEU A 2 43.61 -20.70 -28.78
N ASP A 3 42.55 -20.32 -29.47
CA ASP A 3 41.79 -21.03 -30.48
C ASP A 3 42.58 -21.05 -31.80
N VAL A 4 41.93 -21.53 -32.87
CA VAL A 4 42.28 -21.37 -34.30
C VAL A 4 42.92 -22.61 -34.96
N ASP A 5 41.98 -23.48 -35.35
CA ASP A 5 41.64 -23.85 -36.74
C ASP A 5 42.43 -24.90 -37.55
N ALA A 6 41.59 -25.84 -38.02
CA ALA A 6 41.44 -26.29 -39.41
C ALA A 6 42.39 -27.35 -39.96
N GLN A 7 41.80 -28.54 -40.20
CA GLN A 7 41.80 -29.23 -41.49
C GLN A 7 40.82 -30.41 -41.39
N ARG A 8 39.63 -30.34 -42.00
CA ARG A 8 39.35 -30.80 -43.38
C ARG A 8 40.17 -32.04 -43.75
N LEU A 9 39.50 -33.20 -43.79
CA LEU A 9 39.34 -34.07 -44.96
C LEU A 9 38.56 -35.36 -44.56
N ASN A 10 37.37 -35.48 -45.15
CA ASN A 10 36.67 -36.73 -45.51
C ASN A 10 37.62 -37.74 -46.21
N PRO A 11 37.22 -38.96 -46.66
CA PRO A 11 36.04 -39.82 -46.40
C PRO A 11 36.41 -41.35 -46.27
N ALA A 12 35.50 -42.19 -45.78
CA ALA A 12 35.35 -43.66 -46.04
C ALA A 12 34.45 -44.21 -44.91
N ASP A 13 33.26 -44.78 -45.10
CA ASP A 13 32.66 -45.47 -46.23
C ASP A 13 31.11 -45.32 -46.19
N GLY A 14 30.51 -45.16 -47.36
CA GLY A 14 29.11 -45.51 -47.66
C GLY A 14 29.11 -46.27 -48.99
N PRO A 15 28.06 -47.03 -49.40
CA PRO A 15 26.69 -46.51 -49.53
C PRO A 15 25.51 -47.53 -49.39
N ALA A 16 24.31 -47.03 -49.06
CA ALA A 16 23.04 -47.28 -49.79
C ALA A 16 21.83 -46.67 -49.04
N TYR A 17 21.09 -45.82 -49.76
CA TYR A 17 19.97 -44.96 -49.35
C TYR A 17 18.61 -45.67 -49.33
N ARG A 18 17.71 -45.32 -48.38
CA ARG A 18 16.38 -44.72 -48.71
C ARG A 18 15.67 -44.12 -47.50
N ALA A 19 15.05 -42.96 -47.74
CA ALA A 19 14.37 -42.06 -46.82
C ALA A 19 12.91 -42.44 -46.49
N GLY A 20 12.40 -41.91 -45.38
CA GLY A 20 10.98 -41.70 -45.08
C GLY A 20 10.64 -41.87 -43.59
N GLY A 21 10.11 -40.90 -42.85
CA GLY A 21 9.68 -39.55 -43.18
C GLY A 21 9.05 -38.88 -41.96
N GLY A 22 9.24 -37.56 -41.87
CA GLY A 22 8.26 -36.62 -41.31
C GLY A 22 7.84 -36.81 -39.86
N GLN A 23 8.49 -36.07 -38.98
CA GLN A 23 7.84 -35.49 -37.81
C GLN A 23 6.56 -34.77 -38.28
N PRO A 24 5.35 -35.13 -37.85
CA PRO A 24 4.22 -34.25 -38.01
C PRO A 24 4.41 -33.12 -37.00
N THR A 25 5.09 -32.06 -37.43
CA THR A 25 4.74 -30.72 -36.97
C THR A 25 3.26 -30.56 -37.23
N ASP A 26 2.43 -30.69 -36.19
CA ASP A 26 1.05 -30.20 -36.28
C ASP A 26 1.15 -28.66 -36.39
N PRO A 27 0.92 -28.07 -37.57
CA PRO A 27 1.11 -26.63 -37.78
C PRO A 27 0.01 -25.82 -37.08
N ARG A 28 -1.01 -26.50 -36.51
CA ARG A 28 -2.15 -25.85 -35.88
C ARG A 28 -1.88 -25.42 -34.44
N ARG A 29 -0.91 -26.02 -33.74
CA ARG A 29 -0.60 -25.63 -32.35
C ARG A 29 0.13 -24.28 -32.20
N PRO A 30 1.14 -23.90 -33.02
CA PRO A 30 1.76 -22.58 -32.87
C PRO A 30 0.83 -21.44 -33.32
N LEU A 31 -0.07 -21.69 -34.28
CA LEU A 31 -1.05 -20.69 -34.73
C LEU A 31 -2.18 -20.46 -33.72
N VAL A 32 -2.59 -21.48 -32.94
CA VAL A 32 -3.57 -21.31 -31.86
C VAL A 32 -2.98 -20.52 -30.70
N ILE A 33 -1.71 -20.73 -30.35
CA ILE A 33 -1.03 -19.95 -29.29
C ILE A 33 -0.76 -18.51 -29.73
N ALA A 34 -0.31 -18.31 -30.98
CA ALA A 34 -0.14 -16.96 -31.55
C ALA A 34 -1.48 -16.23 -31.73
N GLY A 35 -2.53 -16.94 -32.14
CA GLY A 35 -3.89 -16.41 -32.26
C GLY A 35 -4.52 -16.06 -30.91
N ALA A 36 -4.30 -16.86 -29.87
CA ALA A 36 -4.77 -16.58 -28.52
C ALA A 36 -4.03 -15.39 -27.88
N PHE A 37 -2.72 -15.27 -28.11
CA PHE A 37 -1.97 -14.08 -27.68
C PHE A 37 -2.37 -12.82 -28.46
N ALA A 38 -2.57 -12.91 -29.77
CA ALA A 38 -3.06 -11.79 -30.57
C ALA A 38 -4.49 -11.38 -30.17
N ALA A 39 -5.36 -12.33 -29.84
CA ALA A 39 -6.70 -12.07 -29.32
C ALA A 39 -6.65 -11.47 -27.91
N ALA A 40 -5.76 -11.93 -27.02
CA ALA A 40 -5.60 -11.37 -25.68
C ALA A 40 -4.98 -9.96 -25.70
N ILE A 41 -4.00 -9.71 -26.58
CA ILE A 41 -3.42 -8.39 -26.81
C ILE A 41 -4.46 -7.47 -27.47
N GLY A 42 -5.24 -7.98 -28.42
CA GLY A 42 -6.33 -7.24 -29.06
C GLY A 42 -7.45 -6.88 -28.08
N LEU A 43 -7.87 -7.81 -27.21
CA LEU A 43 -8.88 -7.57 -26.19
C LEU A 43 -8.35 -6.63 -25.09
N GLY A 44 -7.09 -6.79 -24.67
CA GLY A 44 -6.42 -5.89 -23.74
C GLY A 44 -6.24 -4.48 -24.31
N ALA A 45 -5.93 -4.35 -25.60
CA ALA A 45 -5.84 -3.08 -26.31
C ALA A 45 -7.23 -2.45 -26.53
N ALA A 46 -8.27 -3.22 -26.82
CA ALA A 46 -9.63 -2.71 -26.98
C ALA A 46 -10.22 -2.22 -25.64
N ILE A 47 -9.98 -2.94 -24.54
CA ILE A 47 -10.37 -2.50 -23.19
C ILE A 47 -9.55 -1.26 -22.78
N GLY A 48 -8.23 -1.26 -23.05
CA GLY A 48 -7.36 -0.12 -22.76
C GLY A 48 -7.67 1.15 -23.56
N LEU A 49 -8.10 1.02 -24.83
CA LEU A 49 -8.47 2.15 -25.69
C LEU A 49 -9.89 2.65 -25.45
N ALA A 50 -10.83 1.80 -25.03
CA ALA A 50 -12.18 2.22 -24.65
C ALA A 50 -12.22 2.99 -23.31
N THR A 51 -11.22 2.79 -22.44
CA THR A 51 -11.09 3.49 -21.15
C THR A 51 -10.00 4.57 -21.14
N ALA A 52 -9.34 4.85 -22.26
CA ALA A 52 -8.28 5.86 -22.31
C ALA A 52 -8.89 7.28 -22.33
N PRO A 53 -8.78 8.08 -21.26
CA PRO A 53 -9.08 9.49 -21.36
C PRO A 53 -8.06 10.14 -22.28
N THR A 54 -8.53 10.81 -23.33
CA THR A 54 -7.77 11.75 -24.15
C THR A 54 -7.34 12.93 -23.30
N LYS A 55 -6.25 12.80 -22.55
CA LYS A 55 -5.56 13.93 -21.91
C LYS A 55 -4.05 13.75 -21.94
N THR A 56 -3.42 14.71 -22.60
CA THR A 56 -2.08 15.27 -22.46
C THR A 56 -1.15 14.57 -21.46
N PRO A 57 0.13 14.27 -21.81
CA PRO A 57 1.08 13.69 -20.87
C PRO A 57 1.18 14.57 -19.62
N ALA A 58 0.64 14.07 -18.51
CA ALA A 58 0.82 14.70 -17.21
C ALA A 58 2.32 14.65 -16.86
N PRO A 59 2.87 15.70 -16.22
CA PRO A 59 4.21 15.66 -15.68
C PRO A 59 4.37 14.42 -14.80
N ARG A 60 5.42 13.64 -15.04
CA ARG A 60 5.79 12.49 -14.21
C ARG A 60 5.86 12.95 -12.75
N PRO A 61 5.07 12.39 -11.82
CA PRO A 61 5.22 12.72 -10.40
C PRO A 61 6.66 12.37 -9.98
N ALA A 62 7.30 13.26 -9.21
CA ALA A 62 8.53 12.93 -8.49
C ALA A 62 8.30 11.63 -7.69
N PRO A 63 9.33 10.79 -7.50
CA PRO A 63 9.18 9.58 -6.70
C PRO A 63 8.64 9.94 -5.33
N THR A 64 7.42 9.49 -5.03
CA THR A 64 6.84 9.55 -3.69
C THR A 64 7.80 8.82 -2.76
N VAL A 65 8.50 9.57 -1.92
CA VAL A 65 9.38 9.02 -0.89
C VAL A 65 8.55 8.02 -0.08
N ALA A 66 9.01 6.80 0.16
CA ALA A 66 8.24 5.86 0.96
C ALA A 66 8.01 6.41 2.38
N PRO A 67 6.89 6.08 3.06
CA PRO A 67 6.68 6.45 4.45
C PRO A 67 7.85 5.95 5.34
N PRO A 68 8.22 6.68 6.39
CA PRO A 68 9.26 6.25 7.31
C PRO A 68 8.84 4.94 7.99
N ALA A 69 9.81 4.05 8.25
CA ALA A 69 9.56 2.75 8.90
C ALA A 69 8.91 2.93 10.28
N GLU A 70 9.21 4.02 10.97
CA GLU A 70 8.60 4.39 12.25
C GLU A 70 7.08 4.56 12.17
N ALA A 71 6.52 4.92 11.00
CA ALA A 71 5.08 5.01 10.80
C ALA A 71 4.40 3.63 10.71
N GLN A 72 5.17 2.53 10.64
CA GLN A 72 4.67 1.17 10.50
C GLN A 72 5.22 0.26 11.61
N PRO A 73 4.87 0.52 12.89
CA PRO A 73 5.29 -0.37 13.96
C PRO A 73 4.63 -1.74 13.81
N PRO A 74 5.30 -2.82 14.25
CA PRO A 74 4.73 -4.15 14.23
C PRO A 74 3.44 -4.19 15.08
N LEU A 75 2.45 -4.93 14.58
CA LEU A 75 1.24 -5.22 15.36
C LEU A 75 1.52 -6.30 16.38
N GLU A 76 0.91 -6.14 17.55
CA GLU A 76 0.72 -7.26 18.45
C GLU A 76 -0.42 -8.15 17.92
N PRO A 77 -0.36 -9.47 18.14
CA PRO A 77 -1.47 -10.36 17.82
C PRO A 77 -2.76 -9.86 18.45
N SER A 78 -3.82 -9.80 17.65
CA SER A 78 -5.12 -9.34 18.10
C SER A 78 -5.83 -10.40 18.92
N ALA A 79 -6.44 -10.00 20.05
CA ALA A 79 -7.16 -10.94 20.92
C ALA A 79 -8.36 -11.63 20.23
N TRP A 80 -8.86 -11.06 19.14
CA TRP A 80 -10.02 -11.55 18.37
C TRP A 80 -9.67 -12.51 17.23
N GLU A 81 -8.40 -12.84 16.97
CA GLU A 81 -8.01 -13.69 15.81
C GLU A 81 -8.73 -15.05 15.77
N GLY A 82 -9.07 -15.62 16.91
CA GLY A 82 -9.79 -16.90 17.02
C GLY A 82 -11.31 -16.80 17.13
N SER A 83 -11.88 -15.59 17.23
CA SER A 83 -13.31 -15.38 17.51
C SER A 83 -13.84 -14.15 16.78
N ARG A 84 -13.43 -13.98 15.52
CA ARG A 84 -13.69 -12.77 14.74
C ARG A 84 -15.18 -12.49 14.56
N GLN A 85 -15.55 -11.22 14.69
CA GLN A 85 -16.84 -10.66 14.36
C GLN A 85 -16.61 -9.44 13.46
N PRO A 86 -16.57 -9.62 12.12
CA PRO A 86 -16.26 -8.52 11.21
C PRO A 86 -17.13 -7.28 11.46
N GLY A 87 -16.49 -6.12 11.58
CA GLY A 87 -17.12 -4.85 11.94
C GLY A 87 -17.20 -4.57 13.46
N ALA A 88 -16.85 -5.51 14.33
CA ALA A 88 -16.76 -5.26 15.76
C ALA A 88 -15.62 -4.29 16.07
N ALA A 89 -15.88 -3.34 16.97
CA ALA A 89 -14.92 -2.32 17.36
C ALA A 89 -14.27 -2.68 18.70
N HIS A 90 -13.00 -2.32 18.86
CA HIS A 90 -12.21 -2.55 20.06
C HIS A 90 -11.49 -1.28 20.49
N GLN A 91 -11.49 -1.01 21.79
CA GLN A 91 -10.60 0.00 22.36
C GLN A 91 -9.19 -0.58 22.48
N MET A 92 -8.22 0.14 21.92
CA MET A 92 -6.82 -0.27 21.95
C MET A 92 -6.06 0.53 23.00
N ARG A 93 -5.04 -0.09 23.60
CA ARG A 93 -4.11 0.61 24.49
C ARG A 93 -3.09 1.37 23.65
N VAL A 94 -2.94 2.66 23.93
CA VAL A 94 -1.86 3.47 23.32
C VAL A 94 -0.52 3.10 23.96
N ARG A 95 0.40 2.53 23.19
CA ARG A 95 1.79 2.29 23.60
C ARG A 95 2.68 3.46 23.17
N LEU A 96 3.91 3.50 23.70
CA LEU A 96 4.90 4.52 23.32
C LEU A 96 5.25 4.43 21.82
N VAL A 97 5.37 3.22 21.30
CA VAL A 97 5.66 2.97 19.89
C VAL A 97 4.55 3.49 18.97
N ASP A 98 3.28 3.37 19.40
CA ASP A 98 2.14 3.88 18.62
C ASP A 98 2.17 5.40 18.57
N ARG A 99 2.45 6.08 19.70
CA ARG A 99 2.63 7.55 19.72
C ARG A 99 3.73 8.00 18.77
N ARG A 100 4.88 7.33 18.81
CA ARG A 100 6.00 7.65 17.91
C ARG A 100 5.62 7.44 16.45
N ALA A 101 4.83 6.42 16.14
CA ALA A 101 4.33 6.17 14.79
C ALA A 101 3.36 7.24 14.31
N PHE A 102 2.43 7.69 15.17
CA PHE A 102 1.54 8.81 14.86
C PHE A 102 2.33 10.10 14.62
N SER A 103 3.32 10.41 15.46
CA SER A 103 4.23 11.55 15.26
C SER A 103 5.00 11.44 13.94
N ALA A 104 5.54 10.26 13.62
CA ALA A 104 6.29 10.03 12.39
C ALA A 104 5.41 10.19 11.15
N SER A 105 4.18 9.65 11.19
CA SER A 105 3.22 9.78 10.08
C SER A 105 2.76 11.22 9.89
N LEU A 106 2.59 12.01 10.95
CA LEU A 106 2.26 13.43 10.83
C LEU A 106 3.43 14.23 10.26
N ALA A 107 4.65 14.04 10.77
CA ALA A 107 5.85 14.69 10.25
C ALA A 107 6.03 14.37 8.76
N TYR A 108 5.85 13.11 8.37
CA TYR A 108 5.87 12.68 6.97
C TYR A 108 4.80 13.38 6.13
N ALA A 109 3.54 13.41 6.58
CA ALA A 109 2.44 14.06 5.87
C ALA A 109 2.60 15.59 5.75
N LEU A 110 3.30 16.23 6.69
CA LEU A 110 3.67 17.66 6.61
C LEU A 110 4.78 17.90 5.60
N ARG A 111 5.78 17.01 5.54
CA ARG A 111 6.84 17.06 4.51
C ARG A 111 6.27 16.85 3.11
N GLU A 112 5.35 15.90 2.94
CA GLU A 112 4.61 15.73 1.68
C GLU A 112 3.76 16.97 1.33
N GLY A 113 3.23 17.65 2.35
CA GLY A 113 2.54 18.93 2.20
C GLY A 113 3.45 20.14 1.95
N GLY A 114 4.77 19.95 1.80
CA GLY A 114 5.75 20.99 1.47
C GLY A 114 6.46 21.63 2.66
N ILE A 115 6.20 21.18 3.89
CA ILE A 115 6.87 21.71 5.08
C ILE A 115 8.16 20.91 5.31
N ALA A 116 9.24 21.40 4.70
CA ALA A 116 10.56 20.77 4.80
C ALA A 116 11.11 20.81 6.24
N GLY A 117 11.97 19.84 6.57
CA GLY A 117 12.74 19.82 7.82
C GLY A 117 11.99 19.37 9.07
N VAL A 118 10.67 19.17 9.02
CA VAL A 118 9.91 18.64 10.17
C VAL A 118 10.33 17.20 10.45
N ALA A 119 10.88 16.95 11.63
CA ALA A 119 11.24 15.63 12.13
C ALA A 119 10.12 15.03 12.99
N THR A 120 10.21 13.72 13.26
CA THR A 120 9.28 13.03 14.17
C THR A 120 9.28 13.66 15.57
N ASP A 121 10.44 14.08 16.05
CA ASP A 121 10.61 14.62 17.41
C ASP A 121 10.06 16.06 17.55
N ASP A 122 9.79 16.74 16.44
CA ASP A 122 9.09 18.03 16.43
C ASP A 122 7.58 17.88 16.67
N VAL A 123 7.05 16.65 16.61
CA VAL A 123 5.62 16.36 16.79
C VAL A 123 5.35 15.75 18.16
N VAL A 124 4.61 16.50 18.98
CA VAL A 124 4.19 16.08 20.32
C VAL A 124 2.70 15.78 20.33
N ILE A 125 2.34 14.57 20.77
CA ILE A 125 0.95 14.14 21.04
C ILE A 125 0.75 14.06 22.56
N PRO A 126 0.05 15.03 23.18
CA PRO A 126 -0.08 15.08 24.64
C PRO A 126 -0.72 13.82 25.24
N GLN A 127 -0.37 13.53 26.49
CA GLN A 127 -1.02 12.45 27.24
C GLN A 127 -2.50 12.77 27.46
N GLY A 128 -3.35 11.74 27.43
CA GLY A 128 -4.81 11.89 27.56
C GLY A 128 -5.51 12.60 26.38
N LYS A 129 -4.78 12.95 25.31
CA LYS A 129 -5.33 13.61 24.11
C LYS A 129 -5.22 12.73 22.85
N LEU A 130 -5.27 11.42 23.04
CA LEU A 130 -5.16 10.42 21.97
C LEU A 130 -6.08 9.24 22.30
N PHE A 131 -6.95 8.91 21.36
CA PHE A 131 -7.85 7.76 21.38
C PHE A 131 -7.41 6.81 20.28
N TYR A 132 -7.37 5.52 20.60
CA TYR A 132 -6.92 4.47 19.68
C TYR A 132 -7.89 3.30 19.75
N GLY A 133 -8.24 2.77 18.59
CA GLY A 133 -9.15 1.65 18.45
C GLY A 133 -8.89 0.85 17.18
N ALA A 134 -9.53 -0.31 17.12
CA ALA A 134 -9.52 -1.18 15.97
C ALA A 134 -10.95 -1.55 15.57
N VAL A 135 -11.15 -1.89 14.31
CA VAL A 135 -12.37 -2.49 13.77
C VAL A 135 -11.95 -3.79 13.11
N GLU A 136 -12.58 -4.89 13.53
CA GLU A 136 -12.29 -6.22 13.01
C GLU A 136 -12.61 -6.31 11.52
N GLY A 137 -11.64 -6.76 10.76
CA GLY A 137 -11.80 -7.20 9.39
C GLY A 137 -12.24 -8.66 9.32
N VAL A 138 -12.52 -9.12 8.09
CA VAL A 138 -12.77 -10.54 7.80
C VAL A 138 -11.56 -11.42 8.11
N ASP A 139 -10.36 -10.84 8.10
CA ASP A 139 -9.07 -11.44 8.44
C ASP A 139 -8.11 -10.38 9.01
N SER A 140 -6.93 -10.80 9.46
CA SER A 140 -5.92 -9.89 10.06
C SER A 140 -5.43 -8.79 9.08
N PRO A 141 -5.22 -9.07 7.77
CA PRO A 141 -4.93 -8.03 6.79
C PRO A 141 -6.04 -6.98 6.63
N ALA A 142 -7.31 -7.35 6.78
CA ALA A 142 -8.46 -6.46 6.67
C ALA A 142 -8.79 -5.68 7.95
N ASP A 143 -8.15 -5.99 9.10
CA ASP A 143 -8.34 -5.23 10.34
C ASP A 143 -8.00 -3.75 10.13
N GLU A 144 -8.90 -2.85 10.53
CA GLU A 144 -8.65 -1.41 10.45
C GLU A 144 -8.32 -0.85 11.81
N TYR A 145 -7.24 -0.07 11.89
CA TYR A 145 -6.80 0.58 13.10
C TYR A 145 -6.93 2.08 12.93
N TRP A 146 -7.50 2.74 13.93
CA TRP A 146 -7.90 4.13 13.88
C TRP A 146 -7.45 4.85 15.13
N ALA A 147 -6.84 6.02 14.95
CA ALA A 147 -6.49 6.88 16.07
C ALA A 147 -6.95 8.31 15.80
N VAL A 148 -7.32 9.01 16.86
CA VAL A 148 -7.65 10.43 16.81
C VAL A 148 -7.05 11.14 18.01
N GLY A 149 -6.44 12.30 17.78
CA GLY A 149 -5.76 13.02 18.84
C GLY A 149 -5.42 14.45 18.51
N LEU A 150 -4.90 15.15 19.51
CA LEU A 150 -4.33 16.48 19.35
C LEU A 150 -2.83 16.35 19.11
N ALA A 151 -2.30 17.12 18.16
CA ALA A 151 -0.87 17.22 17.90
C ALA A 151 -0.40 18.66 18.02
N GLN A 152 0.82 18.84 18.51
CA GLN A 152 1.57 20.08 18.52
C GLN A 152 2.82 19.86 17.67
N VAL A 153 3.12 20.80 16.79
CA VAL A 153 4.27 20.70 15.90
C VAL A 153 5.15 21.93 16.06
N ALA A 154 6.39 21.73 16.50
CA ALA A 154 7.34 22.80 16.70
C ALA A 154 7.74 23.45 15.37
N GLY A 155 7.90 24.78 15.35
CA GLY A 155 8.42 25.50 14.20
C GLY A 155 7.51 25.58 12.97
N VAL A 156 6.26 25.09 13.05
CA VAL A 156 5.30 25.11 11.93
C VAL A 156 4.25 26.19 12.13
N THR A 157 4.17 27.13 11.17
CA THR A 157 3.19 28.22 11.15
C THR A 157 2.51 28.31 9.79
N PRO A 158 1.16 28.32 9.71
CA PRO A 158 0.24 28.13 10.83
C PRO A 158 0.30 26.70 11.39
N ALA A 159 -0.02 26.55 12.68
CA ALA A 159 -0.04 25.23 13.32
C ALA A 159 -1.04 24.29 12.60
N PRO A 160 -0.73 22.98 12.48
CA PRO A 160 -1.66 22.03 11.86
C PRO A 160 -3.01 22.00 12.61
N PRO A 161 -4.15 22.01 11.89
CA PRO A 161 -5.45 22.07 12.52
C PRO A 161 -5.75 20.79 13.30
N ASN A 162 -6.33 20.91 14.48
CA ASN A 162 -6.70 19.78 15.33
C ASN A 162 -8.22 19.55 15.32
N PRO A 163 -8.70 18.32 15.60
CA PRO A 163 -7.92 17.10 15.86
C PRO A 163 -7.31 16.49 14.58
N GLN A 164 -6.36 15.59 14.75
CA GLN A 164 -5.71 14.79 13.70
C GLN A 164 -6.27 13.37 13.75
N VAL A 165 -6.56 12.78 12.59
CA VAL A 165 -7.06 11.40 12.47
C VAL A 165 -6.10 10.56 11.65
N TRP A 166 -5.74 9.41 12.20
CA TRP A 166 -4.89 8.41 11.57
C TRP A 166 -5.62 7.11 11.31
N LYS A 167 -5.28 6.46 10.19
CA LYS A 167 -5.74 5.12 9.84
C LYS A 167 -4.57 4.27 9.37
N ARG A 168 -4.61 2.97 9.66
CA ARG A 168 -3.87 1.93 8.95
C ARG A 168 -4.76 0.71 8.78
N THR A 169 -4.46 -0.10 7.78
CA THR A 169 -5.13 -1.38 7.53
C THR A 169 -4.10 -2.49 7.65
N GLY A 170 -4.40 -3.49 8.48
CA GLY A 170 -3.50 -4.57 8.85
C GLY A 170 -2.11 -4.06 9.20
N ASN A 171 -1.09 -4.66 8.58
CA ASN A 171 0.31 -4.33 8.78
C ASN A 171 0.80 -3.09 8.01
N GLY A 172 -0.07 -2.33 7.34
CA GLY A 172 0.32 -1.12 6.61
C GLY A 172 0.79 0.05 7.49
N PRO A 173 1.42 1.08 6.88
CA PRO A 173 1.86 2.27 7.60
C PRO A 173 0.66 3.09 8.08
N TRP A 174 0.84 3.80 9.20
CA TRP A 174 -0.09 4.83 9.63
C TRP A 174 -0.11 6.00 8.65
N GLN A 175 -1.33 6.38 8.25
CA GLN A 175 -1.59 7.51 7.37
C GLN A 175 -2.45 8.53 8.11
N ARG A 176 -2.12 9.82 7.98
CA ARG A 176 -3.05 10.89 8.36
C ARG A 176 -4.12 11.00 7.28
N ILE A 177 -5.37 10.76 7.65
CA ILE A 177 -6.51 10.75 6.72
C ILE A 177 -7.40 11.98 6.83
N ALA A 178 -7.40 12.67 7.97
CA ALA A 178 -8.17 13.89 8.18
C ALA A 178 -7.56 14.76 9.27
N GLN A 179 -7.88 16.06 9.25
CA GLN A 179 -7.47 17.03 10.26
C GLN A 179 -8.46 18.20 10.37
N GLY A 180 -8.55 18.82 11.55
CA GLY A 180 -9.37 20.00 11.80
C GLY A 180 -10.84 19.73 12.16
N PRO A 181 -11.69 20.77 12.15
CA PRO A 181 -13.12 20.64 12.40
C PRO A 181 -13.76 19.59 11.47
N GLY A 182 -14.56 18.68 12.02
CA GLY A 182 -15.18 17.60 11.26
C GLY A 182 -14.27 16.41 10.92
N ALA A 183 -12.97 16.44 11.28
CA ALA A 183 -12.06 15.32 10.97
C ALA A 183 -12.56 13.98 11.54
N CYS A 184 -13.27 14.02 12.66
CA CYS A 184 -13.84 12.83 13.31
C CYS A 184 -15.09 12.26 12.62
N ASP A 185 -15.67 12.93 11.62
CA ASP A 185 -16.91 12.48 10.96
C ASP A 185 -16.71 11.19 10.15
N GLY A 186 -15.46 10.90 9.75
CA GLY A 186 -15.09 9.67 9.05
C GLY A 186 -14.72 8.49 9.97
N LEU A 187 -14.79 8.64 11.30
CA LEU A 187 -14.47 7.56 12.22
C LEU A 187 -15.58 6.51 12.23
N PRO A 188 -15.24 5.20 12.25
CA PRO A 188 -16.23 4.13 12.40
C PRO A 188 -17.09 4.33 13.65
N THR A 189 -18.41 4.25 13.49
CA THR A 189 -19.37 4.53 14.59
C THR A 189 -19.19 3.61 15.78
N GLY A 190 -18.82 2.34 15.55
CA GLY A 190 -18.52 1.38 16.63
C GLY A 190 -17.39 1.82 17.56
N LEU A 191 -16.44 2.64 17.07
CA LEU A 191 -15.38 3.20 17.90
C LEU A 191 -15.93 4.15 18.97
N PHE A 192 -16.98 4.91 18.64
CA PHE A 192 -17.62 5.77 19.63
C PHE A 192 -18.29 4.97 20.75
N THR A 193 -18.78 3.77 20.47
CA THR A 193 -19.34 2.90 21.53
C THR A 193 -18.25 2.44 22.49
N VAL A 194 -17.12 1.93 21.99
CA VAL A 194 -16.03 1.45 22.86
C VAL A 194 -15.26 2.57 23.55
N TRP A 195 -15.25 3.78 22.99
CA TRP A 195 -14.70 4.97 23.64
C TRP A 195 -15.69 5.68 24.58
N GLN A 196 -16.86 5.09 24.82
CA GLN A 196 -17.90 5.63 25.72
C GLN A 196 -18.45 6.99 25.26
N GLY A 197 -18.54 7.19 23.96
CA GLY A 197 -19.07 8.36 23.29
C GLY A 197 -18.11 8.94 22.27
N ARG A 198 -18.52 10.06 21.67
CA ARG A 198 -17.65 10.84 20.79
C ARG A 198 -16.55 11.49 21.63
N PRO A 199 -15.25 11.29 21.30
CA PRO A 199 -14.17 11.89 22.07
C PRO A 199 -14.35 13.41 22.19
N PRO A 200 -14.12 14.03 23.37
CA PRO A 200 -14.33 15.47 23.55
C PRO A 200 -13.54 16.36 22.58
N LEU A 201 -12.38 15.87 22.13
CA LEU A 201 -11.53 16.54 21.12
C LEU A 201 -12.18 16.61 19.74
N CYS A 202 -13.26 15.87 19.49
CA CYS A 202 -14.03 15.87 18.26
C CYS A 202 -15.23 16.83 18.32
N SER A 203 -15.46 17.53 19.44
CA SER A 203 -16.66 18.34 19.69
C SER A 203 -16.44 19.85 19.49
N GLY A 204 -15.40 20.26 18.77
CA GLY A 204 -15.11 21.66 18.45
C GLY A 204 -15.35 21.96 16.98
N GLY A 205 -16.51 22.56 16.68
CA GLY A 205 -16.83 23.28 15.45
C GLY A 205 -17.23 24.70 15.81
#